data_AF-A0A535B3W8-F1
#
_entry.id   AF-A0A535B3W8-F1
#
_cell.length_a   1.000
_cell.length_b   1.000
_cell.length_c   1.000
_cell.angle_alpha   90.00
_cell.angle_beta   90.00
_cell.angle_gamma   90.00
#
_symmetry.space_group_name_H-M   'P 1'
#
loop_
_entity.id
_entity.type
_entity.pdbx_description
1 polymer ?
#
loop_
_entity_poly.entity_id
_entity_poly.type
_entity_poly.pdbx_seq_one_letter_code
_entity_poly.pdbx_strand_id
1 'polypeptide(L)'
;MKKVRFDLFEHGIIERHMINNEEDESWRTGAPSFFPTTSLLGSPGGKSGSIIFVAPIDDTHTWFLLHMASRVSQLAAQESIPFFDVPGVDEAGKFITDTANGQDHMAVVSQGNITGRDLEHLGASDRGIILYRELLVEQMERVERGEEPMNVYRDPAKNHIIDLPAITPDGRI
;
A
#
# COMPACT_ATOMS: atom_id res chain seq x y z
N MET A 1 2.11 21.78 13.23
CA MET A 1 1.98 21.87 11.76
C MET A 1 2.10 20.46 11.22
N LYS A 2 1.15 19.92 10.46
CA LYS A 2 1.28 18.56 9.89
C LYS A 2 2.33 18.56 8.78
N LYS A 3 3.20 17.55 8.72
CA LYS A 3 4.23 17.38 7.68
C LYS A 3 4.12 16.00 7.05
N VAL A 4 4.45 15.91 5.76
CA VAL A 4 4.59 14.65 5.03
C VAL A 4 5.95 14.60 4.33
N ARG A 5 6.56 13.41 4.29
CA ARG A 5 7.79 13.12 3.54
C ARG A 5 7.68 11.74 2.90
N PHE A 6 8.25 11.62 1.71
CA PHE A 6 8.31 10.38 0.94
C PHE A 6 9.77 10.15 0.55
N ASP A 7 10.31 8.99 0.93
CA ASP A 7 11.72 8.64 0.69
C ASP A 7 11.76 7.33 -0.13
N LEU A 8 12.60 7.25 -1.16
CA LEU A 8 12.82 5.99 -1.88
C LEU A 8 13.66 5.03 -1.02
N PHE A 9 13.36 3.74 -1.12
CA PHE A 9 14.17 2.66 -0.58
C PHE A 9 14.23 1.48 -1.57
N GLU A 10 14.98 0.43 -1.24
CA GLU A 10 15.26 -0.70 -2.14
C GLU A 10 14.00 -1.32 -2.76
N HIS A 11 12.89 -1.38 -2.01
CA HIS A 11 11.66 -2.05 -2.44
C HIS A 11 10.48 -1.10 -2.73
N GLY A 12 10.67 0.22 -2.70
CA GLY A 12 9.59 1.17 -3.00
C GLY A 12 9.75 2.53 -2.33
N ILE A 13 8.70 3.00 -1.67
CA ILE A 13 8.61 4.32 -1.02
C ILE A 13 8.32 4.15 0.48
N ILE A 14 8.97 4.96 1.32
CA ILE A 14 8.63 5.12 2.74
C ILE A 14 7.78 6.38 2.91
N GLU A 15 6.55 6.20 3.39
CA GLU A 15 5.59 7.27 3.66
C GLU A 15 5.72 7.73 5.11
N ARG A 16 5.96 9.02 5.33
CA ARG A 16 6.16 9.59 6.67
C ARG A 16 5.16 10.68 6.95
N HIS A 17 4.46 10.56 8.06
CA HIS A 17 3.43 11.50 8.48
C HIS A 17 3.73 12.00 9.89
N MET A 18 3.86 13.31 10.04
CA MET A 18 3.95 13.95 11.35
C MET A 18 2.54 14.38 11.78
N ILE A 19 2.04 13.75 12.84
CA ILE A 19 0.70 13.98 13.36
C ILE A 19 0.75 15.06 14.45
N ASN A 20 1.62 14.86 15.44
CA ASN A 20 1.84 15.73 16.58
C ASN A 20 3.20 16.42 16.50
N ASN A 21 4.28 15.66 16.39
CA ASN A 21 5.66 16.16 16.44
C ASN A 21 6.66 15.17 15.81
N GLU A 22 7.92 15.58 15.68
CA GLU A 22 8.95 14.79 14.97
C GLU A 22 9.39 13.50 15.72
N GLU A 23 8.93 13.30 16.95
CA GLU A 23 9.11 12.03 17.68
C GLU A 23 8.03 10.99 17.34
N ASP A 24 7.00 11.35 16.56
CA ASP A 24 5.97 10.40 16.13
C ASP A 24 6.62 9.25 15.36
N GLU A 25 6.17 8.02 15.66
CA GLU A 25 6.65 6.80 15.01
C GLU A 25 6.49 6.85 13.48
N SER A 26 5.32 7.33 13.04
CA SER A 26 4.97 7.54 11.64
C SER A 26 5.86 8.58 10.95
N TRP A 27 6.58 9.42 11.69
CA TRP A 27 7.55 10.36 11.15
C TRP A 27 8.98 9.78 11.17
N ARG A 28 9.40 9.20 12.30
CA ARG A 28 10.75 8.66 12.51
C ARG A 28 11.04 7.42 11.69
N THR A 29 10.05 6.55 11.50
CA THR A 29 10.22 5.29 10.75
C THR A 29 9.47 5.33 9.43
N GLY A 30 8.22 5.81 9.46
CA GLY A 30 7.32 5.79 8.31
C GLY A 30 6.73 4.40 8.07
N ALA A 31 5.85 4.33 7.07
CA ALA A 31 5.21 3.09 6.61
C ALA A 31 5.70 2.77 5.19
N PRO A 32 6.12 1.53 4.91
CA PRO A 32 6.57 1.17 3.58
C PRO A 32 5.39 0.89 2.63
N SER A 33 5.48 1.49 1.45
CA SER A 33 4.72 1.18 0.25
C SER A 33 5.65 0.48 -0.74
N PHE A 34 5.40 -0.79 -0.97
CA PHE A 34 6.16 -1.67 -1.84
C PHE A 34 5.72 -1.48 -3.29
N PHE A 35 6.69 -1.18 -4.14
CA PHE A 35 6.45 -1.07 -5.57
C PHE A 35 6.06 -2.44 -6.15
N PRO A 36 5.10 -2.52 -7.09
CA PRO A 36 4.34 -1.38 -7.62
C PRO A 36 3.10 -1.03 -6.80
N THR A 37 2.38 -1.98 -6.22
CA THR A 37 1.01 -1.75 -5.73
C THR A 37 0.70 -2.44 -4.39
N THR A 38 1.71 -2.57 -3.54
CA THR A 38 1.57 -3.28 -2.25
C THR A 38 1.81 -2.33 -1.08
N SER A 39 0.87 -2.23 -0.16
CA SER A 39 1.01 -1.41 1.05
C SER A 39 1.06 -2.30 2.28
N LEU A 40 1.98 -2.01 3.19
CA LEU A 40 2.02 -2.68 4.49
C LEU A 40 1.37 -1.80 5.56
N LEU A 41 0.46 -2.40 6.30
CA LEU A 41 -0.19 -1.83 7.47
C LEU A 41 0.25 -2.65 8.70
N GLY A 42 1.31 -2.21 9.37
CA GLY A 42 1.77 -2.84 10.61
C GLY A 42 0.89 -2.48 11.81
N SER A 43 0.67 -3.42 12.74
CA SER A 43 0.23 -3.07 14.10
C SER A 43 1.45 -2.88 15.01
N PRO A 44 1.49 -1.79 15.81
CA PRO A 44 2.51 -1.63 16.85
C PRO A 44 2.56 -2.87 17.75
N GLY A 45 3.77 -3.44 17.94
CA GLY A 45 4.00 -4.58 18.83
C GLY A 45 3.98 -5.98 18.18
N GLY A 46 3.92 -6.10 16.85
CA GLY A 46 4.28 -7.35 16.13
C GLY A 46 3.35 -8.55 16.34
N LYS A 47 2.15 -8.33 16.88
CA LYS A 47 1.15 -9.38 17.13
C LYS A 47 0.18 -9.59 15.97
N SER A 48 0.05 -8.59 15.10
CA SER A 48 -0.79 -8.61 13.91
C SER A 48 -0.19 -7.72 12.82
N GLY A 49 -0.54 -8.01 11.58
CA GLY A 49 -0.15 -7.22 10.42
C GLY A 49 -1.13 -7.41 9.29
N SER A 50 -1.24 -6.38 8.46
CA SER A 50 -2.09 -6.39 7.28
C SER A 50 -1.26 -5.96 6.07
N ILE A 51 -1.47 -6.62 4.94
CA ILE A 51 -0.90 -6.25 3.65
C ILE A 51 -2.06 -6.00 2.70
N ILE A 52 -2.01 -4.89 1.98
CA ILE A 52 -2.92 -4.60 0.88
C ILE A 52 -2.17 -4.82 -0.42
N PHE A 53 -2.77 -5.59 -1.32
CA PHE A 53 -2.39 -5.65 -2.73
C PHE A 53 -3.46 -4.98 -3.57
N VAL A 54 -3.05 -4.16 -4.53
CA VAL A 54 -3.92 -3.63 -5.58
C VAL A 54 -3.42 -4.18 -6.90
N ALA A 55 -3.86 -5.40 -7.25
CA ALA A 55 -3.37 -6.10 -8.43
C ALA A 55 -4.16 -5.65 -9.67
N PRO A 56 -3.51 -5.16 -10.74
CA PRO A 56 -4.21 -4.90 -11.99
C PRO A 56 -4.70 -6.24 -12.59
N ILE A 57 -5.99 -6.32 -12.90
CA ILE A 57 -6.59 -7.46 -13.61
C ILE A 57 -6.60 -7.15 -15.11
N ASP A 58 -7.07 -5.95 -15.45
CA ASP A 58 -7.12 -5.38 -16.78
C ASP A 58 -7.00 -3.84 -16.70
N ASP A 59 -7.20 -3.14 -17.82
CA ASP A 59 -7.06 -1.68 -17.93
C ASP A 59 -8.07 -0.89 -17.07
N THR A 60 -9.13 -1.54 -16.58
CA THR A 60 -10.27 -0.92 -15.88
C THR A 60 -10.60 -1.56 -14.54
N HIS A 61 -10.06 -2.74 -14.24
CA HIS A 61 -10.33 -3.47 -13.00
C HIS A 61 -9.05 -3.76 -12.22
N THR A 62 -9.15 -3.52 -10.91
CA THR A 62 -8.11 -3.90 -9.96
C THR A 62 -8.70 -4.84 -8.92
N TRP A 63 -7.88 -5.79 -8.47
CA TRP A 63 -8.20 -6.61 -7.32
C TRP A 63 -7.61 -5.97 -6.07
N PHE A 64 -8.47 -5.44 -5.21
CA PHE A 64 -8.11 -5.03 -3.86
C PHE A 64 -8.12 -6.27 -2.95
N LEU A 65 -6.95 -6.68 -2.48
CA LEU A 65 -6.78 -7.82 -1.57
C LEU A 65 -6.15 -7.35 -0.25
N LEU A 66 -6.95 -7.34 0.81
CA LEU A 66 -6.47 -7.13 2.18
C LEU A 66 -6.17 -8.49 2.82
N HIS A 67 -4.90 -8.82 2.99
CA HIS A 67 -4.45 -9.99 3.73
C HIS A 67 -4.11 -9.59 5.16
N MET A 68 -4.78 -10.19 6.15
CA MET A 68 -4.55 -9.93 7.56
C MET A 68 -4.03 -11.18 8.26
N ALA A 69 -2.99 -11.03 9.06
CA ALA A 69 -2.41 -12.10 9.84
C ALA A 69 -2.26 -11.67 11.30
N SER A 70 -2.61 -12.57 12.21
CA SER A 70 -2.46 -12.38 13.66
C SER A 70 -1.78 -13.59 14.26
N ARG A 71 -0.82 -13.37 15.17
CA ARG A 71 -0.18 -14.46 15.91
C ARG A 71 -1.13 -14.96 16.99
N VAL A 72 -1.47 -16.24 16.93
CA VAL A 72 -2.30 -16.94 17.93
C VAL A 72 -1.52 -18.07 18.57
N SER A 73 -1.78 -18.36 19.85
CA SER A 73 -1.14 -19.47 20.57
C SER A 73 -1.68 -20.83 20.15
N GLN A 74 -2.95 -20.89 19.76
CA GLN A 74 -3.63 -22.07 19.26
C GLN A 74 -4.61 -21.65 18.16
N LEU A 75 -4.55 -22.34 17.02
CA LEU A 75 -5.49 -22.14 15.93
C LEU A 75 -6.71 -23.06 16.15
N ALA A 76 -7.91 -22.51 16.13
CA ALA A 76 -9.12 -23.32 16.09
C ALA A 76 -9.22 -24.03 14.73
N ALA A 77 -9.80 -25.23 14.70
CA ALA A 77 -10.07 -25.90 13.44
C ALA A 77 -11.08 -25.06 12.63
N GLN A 78 -10.70 -24.68 11.41
CA GLN A 78 -11.55 -23.95 10.48
C GLN A 78 -12.05 -24.94 9.42
N GLU A 79 -13.35 -25.22 9.41
CA GLU A 79 -13.95 -26.18 8.47
C GLU A 79 -14.10 -25.61 7.05
N SER A 80 -14.27 -24.29 6.93
CA SER A 80 -14.44 -23.60 5.65
C SER A 80 -13.87 -22.19 5.67
N ILE A 81 -13.52 -21.68 4.49
CA ILE A 81 -13.11 -20.28 4.30
C ILE A 81 -14.36 -19.50 3.89
N PRO A 82 -14.85 -18.54 4.71
CA PRO A 82 -16.00 -17.74 4.32
C PRO A 82 -15.64 -16.85 3.12
N PHE A 83 -16.54 -16.81 2.16
CA PHE A 83 -16.44 -15.94 0.99
C PHE A 83 -17.83 -15.37 0.70
N PHE A 84 -17.91 -14.06 0.52
CA PHE A 84 -19.13 -13.35 0.22
C PHE A 84 -18.81 -12.03 -0.49
N ASP A 85 -19.75 -11.56 -1.29
CA ASP A 85 -19.63 -10.26 -1.95
C ASP A 85 -19.89 -9.13 -0.95
N VAL A 86 -19.01 -8.12 -0.98
CA VAL A 86 -19.17 -6.90 -0.20
C VAL A 86 -19.69 -5.81 -1.15
N PRO A 87 -20.96 -5.39 -1.03
CA PRO A 87 -21.50 -4.37 -1.94
C PRO A 87 -20.85 -3.01 -1.68
N GLY A 88 -20.51 -2.31 -2.75
CA GLY A 88 -19.98 -0.95 -2.69
C GLY A 88 -21.05 0.15 -2.64
N VAL A 89 -22.28 -0.20 -3.01
CA VAL A 89 -23.47 0.67 -3.05
C VAL A 89 -24.68 -0.04 -2.47
N ASP A 90 -25.62 0.71 -1.91
CA ASP A 90 -26.90 0.21 -1.43
C ASP A 90 -27.91 -0.02 -2.57
N GLU A 91 -29.11 -0.50 -2.24
CA GLU A 91 -30.19 -0.77 -3.21
C GLU A 91 -30.63 0.47 -4.00
N ALA A 92 -30.40 1.68 -3.46
CA ALA A 92 -30.69 2.94 -4.12
C ALA A 92 -29.52 3.47 -4.97
N GLY A 93 -28.40 2.73 -5.03
CA GLY A 93 -27.19 3.11 -5.75
C GLY A 93 -26.30 4.11 -5.01
N LYS A 94 -26.54 4.34 -3.71
CA LYS A 94 -25.71 5.24 -2.90
C LYS A 94 -24.51 4.47 -2.34
N PHE A 95 -23.33 5.08 -2.39
CA PHE A 95 -22.12 4.48 -1.82
C PHE A 95 -22.27 4.16 -0.32
N ILE A 96 -21.86 2.96 0.06
CA ILE A 96 -21.81 2.51 1.45
C ILE A 96 -20.48 2.96 2.04
N THR A 97 -20.51 3.99 2.89
CA THR A 97 -19.30 4.66 3.42
C THR A 97 -19.17 4.58 4.95
N ASP A 98 -19.91 3.65 5.57
CA ASP A 98 -19.90 3.45 7.03
C ASP A 98 -18.57 2.91 7.57
N THR A 99 -17.70 2.42 6.69
CA THR A 99 -16.37 1.88 7.03
C THR A 99 -15.28 2.64 6.27
N ALA A 100 -14.04 2.59 6.77
CA ALA A 100 -12.88 3.16 6.07
C ALA A 100 -12.73 2.58 4.66
N ASN A 101 -12.81 1.24 4.53
CA ASN A 101 -12.75 0.58 3.23
C ASN A 101 -13.89 1.02 2.28
N GLY A 102 -15.09 1.29 2.81
CA GLY A 102 -16.21 1.80 2.01
C GLY A 102 -15.96 3.24 1.52
N GLN A 103 -15.34 4.08 2.35
CA GLN A 103 -14.92 5.43 1.96
C GLN A 103 -13.83 5.40 0.89
N ASP A 104 -12.81 4.55 1.07
CA ASP A 104 -11.74 4.37 0.11
C ASP A 104 -12.26 3.81 -1.22
N HIS A 105 -13.15 2.81 -1.17
CA HIS A 105 -13.83 2.27 -2.35
C HIS A 105 -14.55 3.38 -3.12
N MET A 106 -15.36 4.20 -2.45
CA MET A 106 -16.04 5.34 -3.06
C MET A 106 -15.05 6.33 -3.68
N ALA A 107 -13.99 6.69 -2.96
CA ALA A 107 -12.99 7.66 -3.42
C ALA A 107 -12.21 7.17 -4.66
N VAL A 108 -11.98 5.86 -4.78
CA VAL A 108 -11.34 5.26 -5.95
C VAL A 108 -12.30 5.22 -7.14
N VAL A 109 -13.48 4.61 -6.98
CA VAL A 109 -14.38 4.34 -8.12
C VAL A 109 -15.08 5.59 -8.66
N SER A 110 -15.25 6.62 -7.83
CA SER A 110 -15.88 7.89 -8.25
C SER A 110 -15.02 8.70 -9.24
N GLN A 111 -13.74 8.38 -9.40
CA GLN A 111 -12.87 9.00 -10.41
C GLN A 111 -13.09 8.43 -11.83
N GLY A 112 -13.95 7.40 -11.97
CA GLY A 112 -14.22 6.69 -13.21
C GLY A 112 -13.17 5.61 -13.52
N ASN A 113 -13.48 4.75 -14.50
CA ASN A 113 -12.64 3.59 -14.85
C ASN A 113 -11.22 4.00 -15.28
N ILE A 114 -11.11 5.06 -16.07
CA ILE A 114 -9.84 5.65 -16.50
C ILE A 114 -9.95 7.17 -16.33
N THR A 115 -9.22 7.70 -15.37
CA THR A 115 -9.22 9.14 -15.09
C THR A 115 -8.15 9.86 -15.89
N GLY A 116 -8.54 10.89 -16.65
CA GLY A 116 -7.59 11.79 -17.31
C GLY A 116 -6.74 12.53 -16.27
N ARG A 117 -5.42 12.39 -16.33
CA ARG A 117 -4.46 13.03 -15.39
C ARG A 117 -3.86 14.33 -15.92
N ASP A 118 -4.14 14.69 -17.17
CA ASP A 118 -3.68 15.92 -17.83
C ASP A 118 -4.26 17.20 -17.23
N LEU A 119 -5.43 17.11 -16.57
CA LEU A 119 -6.10 18.22 -15.90
C LEU A 119 -5.86 18.25 -14.39
N GLU A 120 -5.06 17.34 -13.86
CA GLU A 120 -4.83 17.22 -12.42
C GLU A 120 -3.96 18.36 -11.89
N HIS A 121 -4.37 18.97 -10.78
CA HIS A 121 -3.64 20.06 -10.13
C HIS A 121 -3.11 19.58 -8.77
N LEU A 122 -1.91 18.98 -8.79
CA LEU A 122 -1.28 18.42 -7.60
C LEU A 122 -0.79 19.52 -6.64
N GLY A 123 -1.07 19.34 -5.36
CA GLY A 123 -0.62 20.20 -4.28
C GLY A 123 0.63 19.69 -3.57
N ALA A 124 1.09 20.44 -2.57
CA ALA A 124 2.29 20.09 -1.81
C ALA A 124 2.19 18.75 -1.04
N SER A 125 0.97 18.30 -0.72
CA SER A 125 0.73 16.99 -0.11
C SER A 125 0.94 15.82 -1.06
N ASP A 126 0.86 16.06 -2.38
CA ASP A 126 0.83 15.02 -3.40
C ASP A 126 2.22 14.62 -3.90
N ARG A 127 3.28 15.03 -3.17
CA ARG A 127 4.66 14.68 -3.49
C ARG A 127 4.88 13.18 -3.60
N GLY A 128 4.17 12.37 -2.83
CA GLY A 128 4.22 10.90 -2.92
C GLY A 128 3.66 10.38 -4.26
N ILE A 129 2.60 10.99 -4.78
CA ILE A 129 2.01 10.65 -6.09
C ILE A 129 3.01 10.98 -7.20
N ILE A 130 3.65 12.15 -7.14
CA ILE A 130 4.67 12.56 -8.12
C ILE A 130 5.83 11.55 -8.11
N LEU A 131 6.38 11.27 -6.92
CA LEU A 131 7.48 10.31 -6.77
C LEU A 131 7.12 8.92 -7.30
N TYR A 132 5.91 8.44 -6.97
CA TYR A 132 5.44 7.14 -7.45
C TYR A 132 5.31 7.07 -8.97
N ARG A 133 4.84 8.14 -9.62
CA ARG A 133 4.73 8.23 -11.08
C ARG A 133 6.09 8.28 -11.76
N GLU A 134 7.04 9.05 -11.20
CA GLU A 134 8.42 9.06 -11.67
C GLU A 134 9.04 7.66 -11.58
N LEU A 135 8.84 6.97 -10.46
CA LEU A 135 9.32 5.60 -10.27
C LEU A 135 8.69 4.62 -11.28
N LEU A 136 7.38 4.72 -11.54
CA LEU A 136 6.71 3.89 -12.56
C LEU A 136 7.35 4.08 -13.94
N VAL A 137 7.57 5.32 -14.37
CA VAL A 137 8.20 5.63 -15.67
C VAL A 137 9.61 5.04 -15.72
N GLU A 138 10.42 5.26 -14.68
CA GLU A 138 11.78 4.71 -14.61
C GLU A 138 11.77 3.17 -14.71
N GLN A 139 10.87 2.49 -13.98
CA GLN A 139 10.80 1.02 -14.03
C GLN A 139 10.30 0.51 -15.38
N MET A 140 9.39 1.23 -16.06
CA MET A 140 8.98 0.88 -17.43
C MET A 140 10.15 1.00 -18.41
N GLU A 141 10.92 2.09 -18.34
CA GLU A 141 12.11 2.28 -19.20
C GLU A 141 13.18 1.19 -18.97
N ARG A 142 13.36 0.72 -17.73
CA ARG A 142 14.23 -0.43 -17.43
C ARG A 142 13.76 -1.69 -18.15
N VAL A 143 12.47 -1.99 -18.06
CA VAL A 143 11.87 -3.15 -18.73
C VAL A 143 12.05 -3.06 -20.25
N GLU A 144 11.85 -1.87 -20.85
CA GLU A 144 12.07 -1.65 -22.29
C GLU A 144 13.52 -1.92 -22.72
N ARG A 145 14.49 -1.66 -21.84
CA ARG A 145 15.91 -1.99 -22.07
C ARG A 145 16.25 -3.47 -21.82
N GLY A 146 15.28 -4.29 -21.41
CA GLY A 146 15.49 -5.69 -21.04
C GLY A 146 16.14 -5.88 -19.66
N GLU A 147 16.10 -4.85 -18.81
CA GLU A 147 16.56 -4.91 -17.42
C GLU A 147 15.44 -5.42 -16.50
N GLU A 148 15.80 -5.95 -15.33
CA GLU A 148 14.81 -6.36 -14.33
C GLU A 148 14.27 -5.14 -13.58
N PRO A 149 12.94 -4.99 -13.47
CA PRO A 149 12.35 -3.94 -12.65
C PRO A 149 12.44 -4.29 -11.15
N MET A 150 12.21 -3.28 -10.31
CA MET A 150 12.16 -3.41 -8.86
C MET A 150 11.24 -4.55 -8.42
N ASN A 151 11.65 -5.27 -7.38
CA ASN A 151 10.93 -6.38 -6.75
C ASN A 151 10.64 -7.60 -7.64
N VAL A 152 11.35 -7.77 -8.76
CA VAL A 152 11.35 -9.01 -9.54
C VAL A 152 12.59 -9.84 -9.22
N TYR A 153 12.37 -10.98 -8.54
CA TYR A 153 13.44 -11.90 -8.14
C TYR A 153 13.30 -13.22 -8.89
N ARG A 154 14.15 -13.45 -9.89
CA ARG A 154 14.21 -14.73 -10.64
C ARG A 154 15.11 -15.76 -10.00
N ASP A 155 16.14 -15.30 -9.29
CA ASP A 155 17.08 -16.15 -8.55
C ASP A 155 16.47 -16.48 -7.18
N PRO A 156 16.14 -17.76 -6.91
CA PRO A 156 15.60 -18.15 -5.60
C PRO A 156 16.54 -17.84 -4.45
N ALA A 157 17.86 -17.81 -4.69
CA ALA A 157 18.85 -17.46 -3.69
C ALA A 157 18.88 -15.96 -3.34
N LYS A 158 18.07 -15.12 -4.00
CA LYS A 158 17.84 -13.71 -3.66
C LYS A 158 16.44 -13.46 -3.10
N ASN A 159 15.55 -14.46 -3.16
CA ASN A 159 14.19 -14.36 -2.67
C ASN A 159 14.16 -14.69 -1.18
N HIS A 160 14.48 -13.70 -0.37
CA HIS A 160 14.53 -13.80 1.08
C HIS A 160 13.40 -12.99 1.73
N ILE A 161 13.23 -13.20 3.03
CA ILE A 161 12.36 -12.35 3.84
C ILE A 161 12.87 -10.92 3.73
N ILE A 162 11.99 -10.00 3.38
CA ILE A 162 12.29 -8.58 3.38
C ILE A 162 12.14 -8.09 4.82
N ASP A 163 13.26 -7.70 5.41
CA ASP A 163 13.26 -6.98 6.67
C ASP A 163 12.71 -5.59 6.42
N LEU A 164 11.53 -5.35 6.96
CA LEU A 164 10.89 -4.06 6.89
C LEU A 164 11.77 -3.04 7.59
N PRO A 165 11.79 -1.77 7.13
CA PRO A 165 12.31 -0.68 7.95
C PRO A 165 11.42 -0.58 9.19
N ALA A 166 11.79 -1.35 10.22
CA ALA A 166 11.09 -1.46 11.47
C ALA A 166 11.86 -0.68 12.52
N ILE A 167 11.12 -0.18 13.49
CA ILE A 167 11.66 0.06 14.82
C ILE A 167 12.09 -1.31 15.33
N THR A 168 13.40 -1.51 15.42
CA THR A 168 13.94 -2.50 16.34
C THR A 168 13.37 -2.20 17.73
N PRO A 169 12.94 -3.18 18.54
CA PRO A 169 12.37 -2.91 19.87
C PRO A 169 13.27 -2.06 20.79
N ASP A 170 14.55 -1.90 20.43
CA ASP A 170 15.59 -1.10 21.08
C ASP A 170 15.96 0.21 20.37
N GLY A 171 15.27 0.59 19.28
CA GLY A 171 15.35 1.92 18.67
C GLY A 171 16.65 2.25 17.94
N ARG A 172 17.35 1.26 17.38
CA ARG A 172 18.58 1.46 16.60
C ARG A 172 18.37 1.19 15.11
N ILE A 173 18.95 2.06 14.30
CA ILE A 173 19.26 1.85 12.87
C ILE A 173 20.56 1.05 12.80
#